data_AF-A0A060BTI2-F1
#
_entry.id   AF-A0A060BTI2-F1
#
_cell.length_a   1.000
_cell.length_b   1.000
_cell.length_c   1.000
_cell.angle_alpha   90.00
_cell.angle_beta   90.00
_cell.angle_gamma   90.00
#
_symmetry.space_group_name_H-M   'P 1'
#
loop_
_entity.id
_entity.type
_entity.pdbx_description
1 polymer ?
#
loop_
_entity_poly.entity_id
_entity_poly.type
_entity_poly.pdbx_seq_one_letter_code
_entity_poly.pdbx_strand_id
1 'polypeptide(L)'
;MIANGNWDGAALSTLVAIGALTDSAWIFQRAIAMYVSPFINGSLVNYVTDWGQTMESARDQAHAQLGLGLMGDICTVAGHQGVDLWSRDHNKLARAFNWVGEYNLFHGDGQLRAEPVPNIFGRTDGSAYWTRMDDQSILR
;
A
#
# COMPACT_ATOMS: atom_id res chain seq x y z
N MET A 1 -0.16 7.12 13.10
CA MET A 1 -0.83 5.82 12.96
C MET A 1 0.28 4.83 12.71
N ILE A 2 0.32 3.75 13.48
CA ILE A 2 1.39 2.74 13.42
C ILE A 2 0.73 1.36 13.25
N ALA A 3 -0.53 1.34 12.77
CA ALA A 3 -1.25 0.11 12.57
C ALA A 3 -0.63 -0.59 11.35
N ASN A 4 -0.45 -1.90 11.40
CA ASN A 4 0.17 -2.59 10.27
C ASN A 4 -0.85 -2.83 9.15
N GLY A 5 -0.37 -2.96 7.92
CA GLY A 5 -1.20 -3.39 6.81
C GLY A 5 -2.22 -2.35 6.33
N ASN A 6 -3.37 -2.84 5.87
CA ASN A 6 -4.46 -2.03 5.29
C ASN A 6 -5.09 -1.03 6.27
N TRP A 7 -4.89 -1.22 7.57
CA TRP A 7 -5.49 -0.38 8.61
C TRP A 7 -5.01 1.07 8.53
N ASP A 8 -3.70 1.29 8.36
CA ASP A 8 -3.14 2.62 8.15
C ASP A 8 -3.72 3.24 6.86
N GLY A 9 -3.77 2.48 5.77
CA GLY A 9 -4.33 2.92 4.48
C GLY A 9 -5.79 3.35 4.57
N ALA A 10 -6.64 2.57 5.25
CA ALA A 10 -8.06 2.86 5.39
C ALA A 10 -8.32 4.16 6.16
N ALA A 11 -7.61 4.35 7.26
CA ALA A 11 -7.76 5.55 8.06
C ALA A 11 -7.07 6.77 7.42
N LEU A 12 -6.00 6.60 6.64
CA LEU A 12 -5.42 7.68 5.83
C LEU A 12 -6.35 8.13 4.70
N SER A 13 -6.96 7.18 3.98
CA SER A 13 -7.99 7.47 2.96
C SER A 13 -9.16 8.26 3.56
N THR A 14 -9.57 7.89 4.77
CA THR A 14 -10.59 8.65 5.52
C THR A 14 -10.10 10.06 5.90
N LEU A 15 -8.88 10.21 6.41
CA LEU A 15 -8.34 11.51 6.82
C LEU A 15 -8.20 12.48 5.64
N VAL A 16 -7.69 12.02 4.49
CA VAL A 16 -7.55 12.88 3.31
C VAL A 16 -8.92 13.34 2.79
N ALA A 17 -9.92 12.44 2.80
CA ALA A 17 -11.29 12.77 2.43
C ALA A 17 -11.93 13.77 3.40
N ILE A 18 -11.77 13.57 4.73
CA ILE A 18 -12.25 14.52 5.74
C ILE A 18 -11.61 15.89 5.55
N GLY A 19 -10.28 15.93 5.37
CA GLY A 19 -9.54 17.16 5.16
C GLY A 19 -10.06 17.95 3.96
N ALA A 20 -10.27 17.27 2.82
CA ALA A 20 -10.83 17.89 1.62
C ALA A 20 -12.29 18.33 1.80
N LEU A 21 -13.15 17.47 2.35
CA LEU A 21 -14.58 17.75 2.51
C LEU A 21 -14.85 18.93 3.47
N THR A 22 -14.00 19.07 4.50
CA THR A 22 -14.17 20.09 5.55
C THR A 22 -13.33 21.34 5.31
N ASP A 23 -12.64 21.43 4.17
CA ASP A 23 -11.67 22.49 3.84
C ASP A 23 -10.63 22.71 4.96
N SER A 24 -10.22 21.61 5.60
CA SER A 24 -9.25 21.64 6.69
C SER A 24 -7.85 21.31 6.16
N ALA A 25 -7.11 22.37 5.82
CA ALA A 25 -5.72 22.24 5.38
C ALA A 25 -4.85 21.45 6.37
N TRP A 26 -5.10 21.61 7.69
CA TRP A 26 -4.38 20.88 8.73
C TRP A 26 -4.60 19.36 8.64
N ILE A 27 -5.86 18.91 8.55
CA ILE A 27 -6.18 17.47 8.49
C ILE A 27 -5.66 16.89 7.17
N PHE A 28 -5.88 17.59 6.06
CA PHE A 28 -5.44 17.17 4.74
C PHE A 28 -3.92 17.01 4.69
N GLN A 29 -3.16 18.05 5.05
CA GLN A 29 -1.70 18.01 5.04
C GLN A 29 -1.13 16.95 5.99
N ARG A 30 -1.79 16.71 7.14
CA ARG A 30 -1.41 15.63 8.04
C ARG A 30 -1.56 14.25 7.39
N ALA A 31 -2.64 14.01 6.64
CA ALA A 31 -2.85 12.76 5.92
C ALA A 31 -1.75 12.55 4.87
N ILE A 32 -1.45 13.58 4.07
CA ILE A 32 -0.37 13.54 3.06
C ILE A 32 0.98 13.26 3.73
N ALA A 33 1.32 13.99 4.80
CA ALA A 33 2.57 13.82 5.53
C ALA A 33 2.73 12.39 6.07
N MET A 34 1.65 11.77 6.52
CA MET A 34 1.68 10.38 6.99
C MET A 34 1.80 9.38 5.84
N TYR A 35 1.11 9.58 4.72
CA TYR A 35 1.20 8.72 3.54
C TYR A 35 2.62 8.64 2.96
N VAL A 36 3.40 9.72 3.09
CA VAL A 36 4.78 9.81 2.59
C VAL A 36 5.86 9.52 3.64
N SER A 37 5.47 9.28 4.88
CA SER A 37 6.41 9.18 6.00
C SER A 37 7.01 7.79 6.14
N PRO A 38 8.35 7.65 6.27
CA PRO A 38 8.99 6.37 6.55
C PRO A 38 8.69 5.83 7.95
N PHE A 39 8.00 6.59 8.80
CA PHE A 39 7.65 6.19 10.17
C PHE A 39 6.23 5.62 10.29
N ILE A 40 5.52 5.44 9.17
CA ILE A 40 4.15 4.92 9.11
C ILE A 40 4.16 3.60 8.34
N ASN A 41 3.61 2.53 8.91
CA ASN A 41 3.63 1.20 8.29
C ASN A 41 2.88 1.20 6.96
N GLY A 42 1.69 1.80 6.90
CA GLY A 42 0.89 1.93 5.68
C GLY A 42 1.26 3.09 4.76
N SER A 43 2.44 3.70 4.92
CA SER A 43 2.94 4.69 3.96
C SER A 43 3.37 4.04 2.65
N LEU A 44 3.41 4.82 1.57
CA LEU A 44 3.87 4.32 0.26
C LEU A 44 5.26 3.68 0.32
N VAL A 45 6.18 4.28 1.08
CA VAL A 45 7.58 3.84 1.13
C VAL A 45 7.75 2.50 1.85
N ASN A 46 6.90 2.21 2.85
CA ASN A 46 7.00 1.01 3.68
C ASN A 46 6.03 -0.10 3.25
N TYR A 47 4.87 0.27 2.73
CA TYR A 47 3.82 -0.69 2.39
C TYR A 47 4.07 -1.39 1.04
N VAL A 48 4.77 -0.70 0.13
CA VAL A 48 5.11 -1.19 -1.20
C VAL A 48 6.61 -1.39 -1.27
N THR A 49 7.06 -2.55 -1.72
CA THR A 49 8.47 -2.84 -1.94
C THR A 49 8.98 -2.18 -3.22
N ASP A 50 10.30 -2.16 -3.43
CA ASP A 50 10.83 -1.53 -4.65
C ASP A 50 10.47 -2.30 -5.93
N TRP A 51 10.21 -3.61 -5.82
CA TRP A 51 9.73 -4.45 -6.92
C TRP A 51 8.19 -4.48 -7.05
N GLY A 52 7.46 -3.72 -6.24
CA GLY A 52 6.00 -3.53 -6.36
C GLY A 52 5.14 -4.43 -5.47
N GLN A 53 5.70 -5.44 -4.81
CA GLN A 53 4.93 -6.25 -3.88
C GLN A 53 4.40 -5.43 -2.70
N THR A 54 3.17 -5.72 -2.27
CA THR A 54 2.59 -5.07 -1.09
C THR A 54 2.80 -5.92 0.17
N MET A 55 2.82 -5.27 1.33
CA MET A 55 2.91 -5.90 2.65
C MET A 55 1.84 -6.99 2.89
N GLU A 56 0.63 -6.80 2.36
CA GLU A 56 -0.49 -7.75 2.54
C GLU A 56 -0.48 -8.91 1.54
N SER A 57 0.44 -8.92 0.57
CA SER A 57 0.48 -9.97 -0.46
C SER A 57 0.75 -11.36 0.09
N ALA A 58 1.41 -11.46 1.25
CA ALA A 58 1.67 -12.74 1.91
C ALA A 58 0.43 -13.31 2.63
N ARG A 59 -0.61 -12.49 2.85
CA ARG A 59 -1.89 -12.91 3.42
C ARG A 59 -2.76 -13.55 2.36
N ASP A 60 -3.15 -12.75 1.36
CA ASP A 60 -3.88 -13.16 0.17
C ASP A 60 -3.99 -11.99 -0.81
N GLN A 61 -4.37 -12.30 -2.06
CA GLN A 61 -4.51 -11.31 -3.12
C GLN A 61 -5.69 -10.35 -2.93
N ALA A 62 -6.73 -10.73 -2.18
CA ALA A 62 -7.85 -9.83 -1.91
C ALA A 62 -7.40 -8.68 -0.98
N HIS A 63 -6.61 -8.99 0.05
CA HIS A 63 -6.04 -7.99 0.95
C HIS A 63 -4.98 -7.13 0.27
N ALA A 64 -4.15 -7.70 -0.61
CA ALA A 64 -3.21 -6.93 -1.42
C ALA A 64 -3.93 -5.88 -2.27
N GLN A 65 -5.01 -6.24 -2.95
CA GLN A 65 -5.81 -5.32 -3.76
C GLN A 65 -6.56 -4.29 -2.93
N LEU A 66 -7.09 -4.67 -1.76
CA LEU A 66 -7.71 -3.71 -0.85
C LEU A 66 -6.72 -2.58 -0.49
N GLY A 67 -5.48 -2.93 -0.16
CA GLY A 67 -4.43 -1.95 0.13
C GLY A 67 -4.15 -1.02 -1.05
N LEU A 68 -4.04 -1.57 -2.26
CA LEU A 68 -3.82 -0.78 -3.47
C LEU A 68 -4.99 0.16 -3.79
N GLY A 69 -6.23 -0.31 -3.63
CA GLY A 69 -7.42 0.52 -3.81
C GLY A 69 -7.42 1.71 -2.86
N LEU A 70 -7.18 1.46 -1.57
CA LEU A 70 -7.09 2.51 -0.55
C LEU A 70 -6.00 3.54 -0.86
N MET A 71 -4.83 3.10 -1.33
CA MET A 71 -3.75 4.01 -1.75
C MET A 71 -4.11 4.79 -3.01
N GLY A 72 -4.79 4.16 -3.97
CA GLY A 72 -5.31 4.81 -5.16
C GLY A 72 -6.31 5.91 -4.83
N ASP A 73 -7.21 5.67 -3.87
CA ASP A 73 -8.16 6.68 -3.38
C ASP A 73 -7.42 7.88 -2.76
N ILE A 74 -6.40 7.63 -1.93
CA ILE A 74 -5.56 8.68 -1.34
C ILE A 74 -4.92 9.54 -2.43
N CYS A 75 -4.28 8.92 -3.42
CA CYS A 75 -3.65 9.62 -4.54
C CYS A 75 -4.67 10.39 -5.39
N THR A 76 -5.87 9.85 -5.60
CA THR A 76 -6.93 10.48 -6.37
C THR A 76 -7.45 11.74 -5.68
N VAL A 77 -7.80 11.64 -4.39
CA VAL A 77 -8.25 12.79 -3.60
C VAL A 77 -7.16 13.86 -3.54
N ALA A 78 -5.90 13.46 -3.32
CA ALA A 78 -4.77 14.39 -3.28
C ALA A 78 -4.55 15.10 -4.63
N GLY A 79 -4.65 14.37 -5.74
CA GLY A 79 -4.51 14.91 -7.10
C GLY A 79 -5.58 15.96 -7.41
N HIS A 80 -6.82 15.75 -6.98
CA HIS A 80 -7.90 16.75 -7.11
C HIS A 80 -7.66 18.02 -6.27
N GLN A 81 -6.78 17.97 -5.27
CA GLN A 81 -6.33 19.12 -4.49
C GLN A 81 -4.97 19.68 -4.97
N GLY A 82 -4.49 19.26 -6.15
CA GLY A 82 -3.24 19.74 -6.74
C GLY A 82 -1.97 19.12 -6.16
N VAL A 83 -2.08 18.02 -5.41
CA VAL A 83 -0.93 17.29 -4.84
C VAL A 83 -0.70 16.00 -5.61
N ASP A 84 0.40 15.93 -6.35
CA ASP A 84 0.77 14.73 -7.10
C ASP A 84 1.44 13.67 -6.21
N LEU A 85 0.64 12.69 -5.80
CA LEU A 85 1.13 11.49 -5.13
C LEU A 85 1.33 10.30 -6.09
N TRP A 86 0.76 10.35 -7.29
CA TRP A 86 0.88 9.26 -8.26
C TRP A 86 2.31 9.12 -8.76
N SER A 87 2.98 10.25 -9.01
CA SER A 87 4.37 10.26 -9.51
C SER A 87 5.42 9.95 -8.44
N ARG A 88 5.00 9.79 -7.18
CA ARG A 88 5.91 9.68 -6.05
C ARG A 88 6.75 8.39 -6.12
N ASP A 89 8.01 8.51 -5.67
CA ASP A 89 8.97 7.40 -5.58
C ASP A 89 9.14 6.65 -6.91
N HIS A 90 9.20 7.43 -8.01
CA HIS A 90 9.29 6.97 -9.39
C HIS A 90 8.08 6.13 -9.82
N ASN A 91 6.86 6.59 -9.52
CA ASN A 91 5.60 5.87 -9.75
C ASN A 91 5.52 4.56 -8.95
N LYS A 92 5.91 4.57 -7.67
CA LYS A 92 5.99 3.36 -6.84
C LYS A 92 4.64 2.65 -6.70
N LEU A 93 3.55 3.39 -6.59
CA LEU A 93 2.20 2.80 -6.55
C LEU A 93 1.83 2.13 -7.88
N ALA A 94 2.21 2.70 -9.02
CA ALA A 94 1.97 2.08 -10.34
C ALA A 94 2.74 0.76 -10.50
N ARG A 95 3.98 0.68 -9.99
CA ARG A 95 4.72 -0.61 -9.94
C ARG A 95 3.95 -1.66 -9.14
N ALA A 96 3.26 -1.26 -8.08
CA ALA A 96 2.49 -2.18 -7.27
C ALA A 96 1.24 -2.74 -7.96
N PHE A 97 0.54 -1.89 -8.71
CA PHE A 97 -0.54 -2.35 -9.59
C PHE A 97 -0.04 -3.35 -10.64
N ASN A 98 1.12 -3.09 -11.27
CA ASN A 98 1.72 -4.02 -12.22
C ASN A 98 2.08 -5.36 -11.56
N TRP A 99 2.73 -5.32 -10.39
CA TRP A 99 3.13 -6.54 -9.68
C TRP A 99 1.92 -7.41 -9.30
N VAL A 100 0.81 -6.82 -8.85
CA VAL A 100 -0.42 -7.58 -8.55
C VAL A 100 -1.00 -8.21 -9.83
N GLY A 101 -0.92 -7.53 -10.97
CA GLY A 101 -1.30 -8.09 -12.26
C GLY A 101 -0.43 -9.30 -12.63
N GLU A 102 0.89 -9.16 -12.52
CA GLU A 102 1.85 -10.25 -12.77
C GLU A 102 1.58 -11.44 -11.86
N TYR A 103 1.38 -11.21 -10.56
CA TYR A 103 1.12 -12.27 -9.59
C TYR A 103 -0.14 -13.06 -9.91
N ASN A 104 -1.24 -12.39 -10.26
CA ASN A 104 -2.50 -13.08 -10.56
C ASN A 104 -2.51 -13.80 -11.91
N LEU A 105 -1.61 -13.42 -12.83
CA LEU A 105 -1.42 -14.07 -14.13
C LEU A 105 -0.27 -15.08 -14.13
N PHE A 106 0.42 -15.25 -13.00
CA PHE A 106 1.60 -16.12 -12.93
C PHE A 106 1.18 -17.59 -12.88
N HIS A 107 1.56 -18.33 -13.91
CA HIS A 107 1.29 -19.77 -14.04
C HIS A 107 2.53 -20.65 -13.79
N GLY A 108 3.64 -20.07 -13.30
CA GLY A 108 4.88 -20.79 -13.01
C GLY A 108 6.00 -20.61 -14.03
N ASP A 109 5.71 -20.06 -15.21
CA ASP A 109 6.72 -19.77 -16.23
C ASP A 109 7.45 -18.45 -15.95
N GLY A 110 8.78 -18.50 -15.86
CA GLY A 110 9.61 -17.32 -15.60
C GLY A 110 9.94 -17.11 -14.11
N GLN A 111 10.27 -15.88 -13.74
CA GLN A 111 10.59 -15.51 -12.36
C GLN A 111 9.68 -14.38 -11.90
N LEU A 112 8.94 -14.61 -10.81
CA LEU A 112 8.21 -13.57 -10.10
C LEU A 112 8.69 -13.53 -8.65
N ARG A 113 9.21 -12.39 -8.21
CA ARG A 113 9.60 -12.21 -6.81
C ARG A 113 8.36 -12.01 -5.95
N ALA A 114 8.10 -12.96 -5.08
CA ALA A 114 7.03 -12.92 -4.10
C ALA A 114 7.53 -13.52 -2.78
N GLU A 115 7.74 -12.68 -1.76
CA GLU A 115 8.28 -13.10 -0.46
C GLU A 115 7.64 -12.32 0.68
N PRO A 116 7.60 -12.84 1.92
CA PRO A 116 7.08 -12.08 3.04
C PRO A 116 7.85 -10.78 3.25
N VAL A 117 7.13 -9.66 3.36
CA VAL A 117 7.72 -8.33 3.49
C VAL A 117 7.73 -7.92 4.97
N PRO A 118 8.86 -7.44 5.52
CA PRO A 118 8.93 -7.03 6.91
C PRO A 118 8.25 -5.68 7.16
N ASN A 119 7.70 -5.49 8.35
CA ASN A 119 7.23 -4.16 8.78
C ASN A 119 8.41 -3.21 9.07
N ILE A 120 8.12 -1.95 9.45
CA ILE A 120 9.16 -0.94 9.74
C ILE A 120 10.12 -1.31 10.88
N PHE A 121 9.79 -2.32 11.69
CA PHE A 121 10.64 -2.82 12.77
C PHE A 121 11.50 -4.01 12.33
N GLY A 122 11.51 -4.34 11.03
CA GLY A 122 12.25 -5.47 10.47
C GLY A 122 11.65 -6.83 10.82
N ARG A 123 10.40 -6.86 11.30
CA ARG A 123 9.75 -8.09 11.73
C ARG A 123 8.89 -8.67 10.62
N THR A 124 8.83 -9.99 10.55
CA THR A 124 7.88 -10.80 9.76
C THR A 124 7.05 -11.73 10.67
N ASP A 125 7.26 -11.67 11.99
CA ASP A 125 6.61 -12.51 13.02
C ASP A 125 5.30 -11.89 13.53
N GLY A 126 4.74 -12.33 14.68
CA GLY A 126 3.37 -12.04 15.18
C GLY A 126 2.90 -10.58 15.34
N SER A 127 3.63 -9.60 14.80
CA SER A 127 3.19 -8.21 14.55
C SER A 127 3.23 -7.77 13.07
N ALA A 128 3.96 -8.52 12.22
CA ALA A 128 4.01 -8.45 10.76
C ALA A 128 3.36 -9.64 10.03
N TYR A 129 2.80 -10.56 10.81
CA TYR A 129 1.86 -11.65 10.48
C TYR A 129 2.30 -12.72 9.48
N TRP A 130 3.35 -12.55 8.68
CA TRP A 130 3.58 -13.49 7.57
C TRP A 130 5.03 -13.96 7.48
N THR A 131 5.24 -15.26 7.69
CA THR A 131 6.54 -15.94 7.54
C THR A 131 6.66 -16.73 6.24
N ARG A 132 5.58 -16.79 5.45
CA ARG A 132 5.51 -17.43 4.12
C ARG A 132 4.51 -16.69 3.23
N MET A 133 4.59 -16.91 1.93
CA MET A 133 3.52 -16.53 1.00
C MET A 133 2.47 -17.64 0.99
N ASP A 134 1.21 -17.30 1.22
CA ASP A 134 0.11 -18.24 0.98
C ASP A 134 -0.17 -18.35 -0.54
N ASP A 135 -0.34 -19.57 -1.05
CA ASP A 135 -0.60 -19.84 -2.47
C ASP A 135 -2.07 -19.54 -2.80
N GLN A 136 -2.39 -18.26 -2.98
CA GLN A 136 -3.71 -17.78 -3.39
C GLN A 136 -3.59 -16.78 -4.54
N SER A 137 -4.35 -17.02 -5.61
CA SER A 137 -4.55 -16.09 -6.73
C SER A 137 -6.05 -15.92 -6.99
N ILE A 138 -6.47 -14.77 -7.51
CA ILE A 138 -7.91 -14.46 -7.72
C ILE A 138 -8.54 -15.34 -8.82
N LEU A 139 -7.73 -15.87 -9.75
CA LEU A 139 -8.19 -16.52 -10.99
C LEU A 139 -7.96 -18.04 -11.04
N ARG A 140 -7.75 -18.71 -9.91
CA ARG A 140 -7.65 -20.19 -9.86
C ARG A 140 -8.98 -20.84 -9.52
#